data_AF-A0A3M1GZ38-F1
#
_entry.id   AF-A0A3M1GZ38-F1
#
_cell.length_a   1.000
_cell.length_b   1.000
_cell.length_c   1.000
_cell.angle_alpha   90.00
_cell.angle_beta   90.00
_cell.angle_gamma   90.00
#
_symmetry.space_group_name_H-M   'P 1'
#
loop_
_entity.id
_entity.type
_entity.pdbx_description
1 polymer ?
#
loop_
_entity_poly.entity_id
_entity_poly.type
_entity_poly.pdbx_seq_one_letter_code
_entity_poly.pdbx_strand_id
1 'polypeptide(L)'
;MEKELSRSRQIIEEITGREVRDLAAPFGVSNSKVEKVLQKLQYRSSFGGKRGTNTLKGNPYDLRRVVVERFFTLQDFEKALSKWGIIRDKILGFFRKDILLFLIGEEKTERLRKKVYHSPLAFFLHPRLFFPTLLLMALIGAALFYLALAKIGLF
;
A
#
# COMPACT_ATOMS: atom_id res chain seq x y z
N MET A 1 -6.07 -2.11 -22.21
CA MET A 1 -6.74 -2.28 -20.90
C MET A 1 -8.17 -2.74 -21.06
N GLU A 2 -9.06 -1.98 -21.72
CA GLU A 2 -10.47 -2.38 -21.88
C GLU A 2 -10.66 -3.77 -22.53
N LYS A 3 -9.97 -4.03 -23.66
CA LYS A 3 -9.99 -5.33 -24.32
C LYS A 3 -9.54 -6.48 -23.41
N GLU A 4 -8.53 -6.23 -22.57
CA GLU A 4 -7.97 -7.23 -21.66
C GLU A 4 -8.95 -7.54 -20.53
N LEU A 5 -9.53 -6.50 -19.91
CA LEU A 5 -10.52 -6.67 -18.85
C LEU A 5 -11.79 -7.35 -19.36
N SER A 6 -12.28 -6.98 -20.54
CA SER A 6 -13.43 -7.62 -21.17
C SER A 6 -13.17 -9.11 -21.48
N ARG A 7 -12.01 -9.42 -22.08
CA ARG A 7 -11.62 -10.80 -22.37
C ARG A 7 -11.47 -11.64 -21.11
N SER A 8 -10.79 -11.12 -20.08
CA SER A 8 -10.58 -11.84 -18.82
C SER A 8 -11.91 -12.12 -18.11
N ARG A 9 -12.86 -11.15 -18.13
CA ARG A 9 -14.21 -11.32 -17.63
C ARG A 9 -14.93 -12.45 -18.36
N GLN A 10 -14.98 -12.42 -19.68
CA GLN A 10 -15.63 -13.45 -20.49
C GLN A 10 -15.10 -14.85 -20.18
N ILE A 11 -13.77 -15.01 -20.11
CA ILE A 11 -13.14 -16.30 -19.81
C ILE A 11 -13.55 -16.81 -18.42
N ILE A 12 -13.53 -15.94 -17.40
CA ILE A 12 -13.90 -16.34 -16.03
C ILE A 12 -15.40 -16.68 -15.96
N GLU A 13 -16.25 -15.89 -16.61
CA GLU A 13 -17.70 -16.12 -16.64
C GLU A 13 -18.04 -17.44 -17.36
N GLU A 14 -17.36 -17.74 -18.47
CA GLU A 14 -17.50 -19.01 -19.22
C GLU A 14 -17.09 -20.22 -18.38
N ILE A 15 -15.95 -20.14 -17.69
CA ILE A 15 -15.44 -21.25 -16.85
C ILE A 15 -16.31 -21.45 -15.61
N THR A 16 -16.73 -20.38 -14.96
CA THR A 16 -17.39 -20.45 -13.64
C THR A 16 -18.91 -20.47 -13.72
N GLY A 17 -19.49 -20.11 -14.86
CA GLY A 17 -20.94 -19.87 -15.02
C GLY A 17 -21.46 -18.73 -14.15
N ARG A 18 -20.59 -17.87 -13.61
CA ARG A 18 -20.93 -16.78 -12.68
C ARG A 18 -20.50 -15.45 -13.24
N GLU A 19 -21.36 -14.45 -13.11
CA GLU A 19 -21.06 -13.08 -13.48
C GLU A 19 -19.88 -12.52 -12.66
N VAL A 20 -18.94 -11.88 -13.34
CA VAL A 20 -17.80 -11.19 -12.72
C VAL A 20 -18.15 -9.72 -12.56
N ARG A 21 -18.32 -9.30 -11.30
CA ARG A 21 -18.73 -7.93 -10.94
C ARG A 21 -17.61 -7.10 -10.35
N ASP A 22 -16.54 -7.74 -9.87
CA ASP A 22 -15.52 -7.08 -9.05
C ASP A 22 -14.12 -7.33 -9.63
N LEU A 23 -13.25 -6.32 -9.57
CA LEU A 23 -11.86 -6.42 -10.02
C LEU A 23 -10.88 -6.35 -8.84
N ALA A 24 -9.95 -7.30 -8.76
CA ALA A 24 -8.75 -7.11 -7.95
C ALA A 24 -7.66 -6.43 -8.81
N ALA A 25 -7.47 -5.12 -8.64
CA ALA A 25 -6.55 -4.36 -9.47
C ALA A 25 -5.10 -4.86 -9.32
N PRO A 26 -4.41 -5.21 -10.43
CA PRO A 26 -3.00 -5.62 -10.37
C PRO A 26 -2.15 -4.56 -9.69
N PHE A 27 -1.29 -5.00 -8.75
CA PHE A 27 -0.44 -4.14 -7.90
C PHE A 27 -1.20 -3.08 -7.07
N GLY A 28 -2.53 -3.15 -7.06
CA GLY A 28 -3.42 -2.19 -6.41
C GLY A 28 -3.43 -0.81 -7.09
N VAL A 29 -3.18 -0.73 -8.40
CA VAL A 29 -3.26 0.53 -9.14
C VAL A 29 -4.73 0.90 -9.35
N SER A 30 -5.14 2.06 -8.85
CA SER A 30 -6.45 2.64 -9.10
C SER A 30 -6.29 4.13 -9.43
N ASN A 31 -6.84 4.55 -10.56
CA ASN A 31 -6.86 5.94 -11.01
C ASN A 31 -8.13 6.19 -11.85
N SER A 32 -8.37 7.45 -12.20
CA SER A 32 -9.57 7.85 -12.94
C SER A 32 -9.71 7.19 -14.31
N LYS A 33 -8.61 6.81 -14.98
CA LYS A 33 -8.65 6.08 -16.25
C LYS A 33 -9.12 4.65 -16.06
N VAL A 34 -8.63 3.97 -15.02
CA VAL A 34 -9.08 2.62 -14.64
C VAL A 34 -10.57 2.65 -14.28
N GLU A 35 -10.97 3.59 -13.43
CA GLU A 35 -12.37 3.74 -13.00
C GLU A 35 -13.33 3.91 -14.19
N LYS A 36 -13.01 4.78 -15.16
CA LYS A 36 -13.83 4.97 -16.36
C LYS A 36 -14.01 3.69 -17.18
N VAL A 37 -12.96 2.89 -17.29
CA VAL A 37 -13.03 1.61 -18.02
C VAL A 37 -13.88 0.61 -17.25
N LEU A 38 -13.76 0.55 -15.92
CA LEU A 38 -14.59 -0.32 -15.09
C LEU A 38 -16.07 0.04 -15.17
N GLN A 39 -16.40 1.33 -15.13
CA GLN A 39 -17.76 1.83 -15.34
C GLN A 39 -18.29 1.44 -16.72
N LYS A 40 -17.49 1.62 -17.77
CA LYS A 40 -17.87 1.25 -19.15
C LYS A 40 -18.13 -0.25 -19.30
N LEU A 41 -17.35 -1.08 -18.62
CA LEU A 41 -17.49 -2.54 -18.61
C LEU A 41 -18.47 -3.04 -17.53
N GLN A 42 -19.20 -2.14 -16.87
CA GLN A 42 -20.23 -2.46 -15.88
C GLN A 42 -19.72 -3.31 -14.70
N TYR A 43 -18.47 -3.10 -14.29
CA TYR A 43 -18.00 -3.61 -12.99
C TYR A 43 -18.69 -2.83 -11.87
N ARG A 44 -18.99 -3.51 -10.77
CA ARG A 44 -19.57 -2.93 -9.55
C ARG A 44 -18.52 -2.32 -8.64
N SER A 45 -17.36 -2.98 -8.50
CA SER A 45 -16.32 -2.53 -7.59
C SER A 45 -14.92 -2.95 -8.02
N SER A 46 -13.91 -2.34 -7.40
CA SER A 46 -12.51 -2.72 -7.57
C SER A 46 -11.72 -2.54 -6.28
N PHE A 47 -10.83 -3.49 -6.01
CA PHE A 47 -9.94 -3.50 -4.87
C PHE A 47 -8.60 -2.85 -5.22
N GLY A 48 -8.39 -1.65 -4.71
CA GLY A 48 -7.16 -0.88 -4.90
C GLY A 48 -6.01 -1.34 -4.00
N GLY A 49 -4.94 -0.55 -4.02
CA GLY A 49 -3.73 -0.77 -3.23
C GLY A 49 -3.73 -0.05 -1.88
N LYS A 50 -4.74 0.76 -1.60
CA LYS A 50 -4.83 1.54 -0.37
C LYS A 50 -5.15 0.64 0.82
N ARG A 51 -4.49 0.89 1.95
CA ARG A 51 -4.72 0.17 3.21
C ARG A 51 -5.82 0.82 4.04
N GLY A 52 -6.62 0.01 4.72
CA GLY A 52 -7.59 0.49 5.72
C GLY A 52 -9.01 -0.03 5.51
N THR A 53 -9.98 0.68 6.11
CA THR A 53 -11.40 0.32 6.12
C THR A 53 -12.21 1.05 5.05
N ASN A 54 -13.22 0.35 4.55
CA ASN A 54 -14.22 0.88 3.62
C ASN A 54 -15.46 1.34 4.38
N THR A 55 -16.18 2.30 3.80
CA THR A 55 -17.50 2.75 4.26
C THR A 55 -18.44 2.75 3.06
N LEU A 56 -19.76 2.76 3.32
CA LEU A 56 -20.78 2.78 2.26
C LEU A 56 -20.71 4.02 1.35
N LYS A 57 -20.06 5.10 1.81
CA LYS A 57 -19.87 6.34 1.06
C LYS A 57 -18.51 6.42 0.33
N GLY A 58 -17.68 5.37 0.43
CA GLY A 58 -16.37 5.32 -0.22
C GLY A 58 -16.46 5.11 -1.74
N ASN A 59 -15.37 5.37 -2.46
CA ASN A 59 -15.30 5.04 -3.89
C ASN A 59 -15.32 3.50 -4.07
N PRO A 60 -16.33 2.93 -4.74
CA PRO A 60 -16.41 1.49 -4.95
C PRO A 60 -15.33 0.96 -5.91
N TYR A 61 -14.69 1.82 -6.71
CA TYR A 61 -13.62 1.44 -7.63
C TYR A 61 -12.20 1.55 -7.03
N ASP A 62 -12.10 1.90 -5.75
CA ASP A 62 -10.84 1.98 -5.00
C ASP A 62 -11.01 1.48 -3.56
N LEU A 63 -11.57 0.28 -3.42
CA LEU A 63 -11.77 -0.36 -2.13
C LEU A 63 -10.43 -0.64 -1.45
N ARG A 64 -10.35 -0.27 -0.18
CA ARG A 64 -9.19 -0.49 0.69
C ARG A 64 -9.10 -1.93 1.15
N ARG A 65 -7.88 -2.41 1.39
CA ARG A 65 -7.59 -3.78 1.83
C ARG A 65 -6.66 -3.81 3.04
N VAL A 66 -6.78 -4.86 3.85
CA VAL A 66 -5.73 -5.25 4.79
C VAL A 66 -4.80 -6.20 4.05
N VAL A 67 -3.49 -5.90 4.04
CA VAL A 67 -2.49 -6.73 3.37
C VAL A 67 -1.95 -7.73 4.37
N VAL A 68 -2.18 -9.02 4.11
CA VAL A 68 -1.56 -10.11 4.87
C VAL A 68 -0.19 -10.39 4.25
N GLU A 69 0.86 -10.22 5.04
CA GLU A 69 2.23 -10.41 4.57
C GLU A 69 2.70 -11.85 4.85
N ARG A 70 3.66 -12.35 4.07
CA ARG A 70 4.12 -13.76 4.10
C ARG A 70 4.43 -14.28 5.51
N PHE A 71 4.93 -13.41 6.39
CA PHE A 71 5.36 -13.80 7.73
C PHE A 71 4.33 -13.49 8.82
N PHE A 72 3.09 -13.08 8.47
CA PHE A 72 2.06 -12.81 9.46
C PHE A 72 1.82 -14.04 10.34
N THR A 73 2.04 -13.85 11.63
CA THR A 73 1.51 -14.78 12.65
C THR A 73 0.01 -14.53 12.83
N LEU A 74 -0.68 -15.45 13.50
CA LEU A 74 -2.08 -15.23 13.89
C LEU A 74 -2.25 -13.95 14.72
N GLN A 75 -1.32 -13.71 15.65
CA GLN A 75 -1.30 -12.51 16.49
C GLN A 75 -1.08 -11.23 15.66
N ASP A 76 -0.22 -11.29 14.63
CA ASP A 76 -0.02 -10.16 13.71
C ASP A 76 -1.31 -9.86 12.93
N PHE A 77 -2.03 -10.90 12.52
CA PHE A 77 -3.30 -10.77 11.83
C PHE A 77 -4.39 -10.16 12.73
N GLU A 78 -4.54 -10.65 13.96
CA GLU A 78 -5.46 -10.08 14.96
C GLU A 78 -5.16 -8.60 15.21
N LYS A 79 -3.88 -8.26 15.39
CA LYS A 79 -3.45 -6.87 15.56
C LYS A 79 -3.81 -6.02 14.34
N ALA A 80 -3.63 -6.54 13.12
CA ALA A 80 -3.96 -5.82 11.88
C ALA A 80 -5.46 -5.52 11.75
N LEU A 81 -6.33 -6.38 12.30
CA LEU A 81 -7.79 -6.18 12.30
C LEU A 81 -8.28 -5.27 13.45
N SER A 82 -7.44 -5.03 14.46
CA SER A 82 -7.79 -4.13 15.57
C SER A 82 -7.91 -2.67 15.11
N LYS A 83 -8.64 -1.84 15.87
CA LYS A 83 -8.77 -0.39 15.61
C LYS A 83 -7.40 0.29 15.48
N TRP A 84 -6.47 -0.05 16.38
CA TRP A 84 -5.10 0.47 16.37
C TRP A 84 -4.29 -0.04 15.17
N GLY A 85 -4.46 -1.31 14.79
CA GLY A 85 -3.86 -1.87 13.58
C GLY A 85 -4.30 -1.15 12.32
N ILE A 86 -5.59 -0.86 12.18
CA ILE A 86 -6.14 -0.12 11.05
C ILE A 86 -5.58 1.31 10.98
N ILE A 87 -5.49 2.00 12.11
CA ILE A 87 -4.91 3.36 12.16
C ILE A 87 -3.43 3.31 11.77
N ARG A 88 -2.66 2.39 12.37
CA ARG A 88 -1.25 2.18 12.06
C ARG A 88 -1.06 1.88 10.57
N ASP A 89 -1.88 1.00 9.99
CA ASP A 89 -1.75 0.59 8.59
C ASP A 89 -2.16 1.70 7.62
N LYS A 90 -3.08 2.60 7.99
CA LYS A 90 -3.35 3.82 7.24
C LYS A 90 -2.14 4.75 7.22
N ILE A 91 -1.53 4.99 8.39
CA ILE A 91 -0.35 5.83 8.53
C ILE A 91 0.81 5.22 7.72
N LEU A 92 1.14 3.96 7.97
CA LEU A 92 2.22 3.26 7.25
C LEU A 92 1.97 3.18 5.74
N GLY A 93 0.72 2.99 5.32
CA GLY A 93 0.33 3.01 3.91
C GLY A 93 0.67 4.34 3.24
N PHE A 94 0.33 5.44 3.89
CA PHE A 94 0.66 6.79 3.44
C PHE A 94 2.18 7.01 3.34
N PHE A 95 2.94 6.61 4.37
CA PHE A 95 4.40 6.77 4.37
C PHE A 95 5.12 5.87 3.34
N ARG A 96 4.64 4.64 3.12
CA ARG A 96 5.31 3.67 2.23
C ARG A 96 5.02 3.88 0.76
N LYS A 97 3.77 4.13 0.39
CA LYS A 97 3.38 4.26 -1.03
C LYS A 97 3.33 5.72 -1.42
N ASP A 98 2.60 6.54 -0.67
CA ASP A 98 2.24 7.87 -1.14
C ASP A 98 3.42 8.85 -1.08
N ILE A 99 4.28 8.79 -0.07
CA ILE A 99 5.49 9.64 -0.01
C ILE A 99 6.52 9.26 -1.08
N LEU A 100 6.80 7.97 -1.28
CA LEU A 100 7.76 7.53 -2.31
C LEU A 100 7.25 7.80 -3.73
N LEU A 101 5.95 7.55 -3.98
CA LEU A 101 5.29 7.90 -5.24
C LEU A 101 5.30 9.41 -5.47
N PHE A 102 5.02 10.21 -4.44
CA PHE A 102 4.99 11.67 -4.52
C PHE A 102 6.39 12.26 -4.77
N LEU A 103 7.41 11.76 -4.10
CA LEU A 103 8.77 12.29 -4.20
C LEU A 103 9.51 11.85 -5.47
N ILE A 104 9.28 10.63 -5.96
CA ILE A 104 10.16 10.02 -6.98
C ILE A 104 9.38 9.54 -8.22
N GLY A 105 8.05 9.42 -8.14
CA GLY A 105 7.20 8.92 -9.22
C GLY A 105 7.19 7.40 -9.35
N GLU A 106 6.14 6.86 -9.98
CA GLU A 106 5.84 5.42 -10.05
C GLU A 106 6.96 4.61 -10.72
N GLU A 107 7.50 5.11 -11.83
CA GLU A 107 8.51 4.39 -12.61
C GLU A 107 9.86 4.29 -11.87
N LYS A 108 10.30 5.37 -11.22
CA LYS A 108 11.55 5.38 -10.45
C LYS A 108 11.42 4.63 -9.14
N THR A 109 10.25 4.70 -8.50
CA THR A 109 9.94 3.90 -7.29
C THR A 109 10.06 2.41 -7.58
N GLU A 110 9.54 1.94 -8.72
CA GLU A 110 9.67 0.55 -9.13
C GLU A 110 11.11 0.12 -9.45
N ARG A 111 11.89 1.00 -10.10
CA ARG A 111 13.32 0.75 -10.32
C ARG A 111 14.11 0.69 -9.02
N LEU A 112 13.84 1.60 -8.08
CA LEU A 112 14.48 1.64 -6.78
C LEU A 112 14.09 0.39 -5.97
N ARG A 113 12.81 0.03 -5.98
CA ARG A 113 12.27 -1.17 -5.34
C ARG A 113 13.01 -2.42 -5.82
N LYS A 114 13.16 -2.62 -7.13
CA LYS A 114 13.89 -3.76 -7.70
C LYS A 114 15.35 -3.81 -7.21
N LYS A 115 16.09 -2.69 -7.29
CA LYS A 115 17.49 -2.61 -6.83
C LYS A 115 17.63 -2.94 -5.34
N VAL A 116 16.70 -2.42 -4.54
CA VAL A 116 16.73 -2.55 -3.09
C VAL A 116 16.40 -3.99 -2.66
N TYR A 117 15.39 -4.62 -3.26
CA TYR A 117 15.04 -6.02 -2.98
C TYR A 117 16.13 -7.03 -3.39
N HIS A 118 17.03 -6.67 -4.31
CA HIS A 118 18.16 -7.51 -4.74
C HIS A 118 19.47 -7.17 -4.02
N SER A 119 19.44 -6.27 -3.04
CA SER A 119 20.62 -5.86 -2.28
C SER A 119 20.53 -6.35 -0.82
N PRO A 120 21.65 -6.36 -0.07
CA PRO A 120 21.66 -6.74 1.34
C PRO A 120 20.74 -5.87 2.22
N LEU A 121 20.38 -4.67 1.74
CA LEU A 121 19.47 -3.73 2.42
C LEU A 121 18.02 -4.21 2.48
N ALA A 122 17.64 -5.23 1.69
CA ALA A 122 16.32 -5.85 1.76
C ALA A 122 15.98 -6.35 3.17
N PHE A 123 17.01 -6.76 3.94
CA PHE A 123 16.87 -7.18 5.34
C PHE A 123 16.37 -6.05 6.24
N PHE A 124 16.90 -4.83 6.10
CA PHE A 124 16.52 -3.67 6.92
C PHE A 124 15.15 -3.09 6.54
N LEU A 125 14.68 -3.35 5.32
CA LEU A 125 13.35 -2.94 4.86
C LEU A 125 12.26 -3.94 5.20
N HIS A 126 12.61 -5.03 5.89
CA HIS A 126 11.64 -5.99 6.35
C HIS A 126 10.63 -5.30 7.29
N PRO A 127 9.31 -5.46 7.08
CA PRO A 127 8.26 -4.72 7.82
C PRO A 127 8.36 -4.83 9.34
N ARG A 128 8.93 -5.91 9.85
CA ARG A 128 9.20 -6.12 11.28
C ARG A 128 10.34 -5.26 11.84
N LEU A 129 11.35 -4.95 11.04
CA LEU A 129 12.54 -4.19 11.43
C LEU A 129 12.43 -2.71 11.06
N PHE A 130 11.65 -2.39 10.02
CA PHE A 130 11.56 -1.03 9.47
C PHE A 130 11.10 0.02 10.49
N PHE A 131 10.09 -0.28 11.31
CA PHE A 131 9.58 0.67 12.31
C PHE A 131 10.55 0.94 13.46
N PRO A 132 11.12 -0.08 14.14
CA PRO A 132 12.12 0.17 15.17
C PRO A 132 13.38 0.85 14.60
N THR A 133 13.79 0.54 13.36
CA THR A 133 14.91 1.25 12.73
C THR A 133 14.58 2.71 12.42
N LEU A 134 13.37 3.03 11.95
CA LEU A 134 12.98 4.40 11.63
C LEU A 134 12.82 5.24 12.92
N LEU A 135 12.25 4.65 13.97
CA LEU A 135 12.12 5.27 15.29
C LEU A 135 13.51 5.53 15.89
N LEU A 136 14.41 4.56 15.82
CA LEU A 136 15.80 4.71 16.28
C LEU A 136 16.53 5.83 15.52
N MET A 137 16.38 5.88 14.19
CA MET A 137 16.97 6.94 13.36
C MET A 137 16.39 8.32 13.71
N ALA A 138 15.08 8.42 13.98
CA ALA A 138 14.45 9.66 14.41
C ALA A 138 14.93 10.11 15.80
N LEU A 139 15.10 9.18 16.74
CA LEU A 139 15.66 9.45 18.07
C LEU A 139 17.12 9.89 18.01
N ILE A 140 17.93 9.24 17.18
CA ILE A 140 19.33 9.65 16.93
C ILE A 140 19.37 11.03 16.30
N GLY A 141 18.52 11.30 15.29
CA GLY A 141 18.41 12.61 14.66
C GLY A 141 18.00 13.70 15.66
N ALA A 142 17.02 13.44 16.51
CA ALA A 142 16.59 14.36 17.56
C ALA A 142 17.68 14.61 18.60
N ALA A 143 18.42 13.57 19.01
CA ALA A 143 19.55 13.69 19.92
C ALA A 143 20.70 14.51 19.32
N LEU A 144 21.05 14.27 18.05
CA LEU A 144 22.07 15.05 17.34
C LEU A 144 21.64 16.51 17.16
N PHE A 145 20.35 16.76 16.87
CA PHE A 145 19.80 18.09 16.78
C PHE A 145 19.83 18.82 18.13
N TYR A 146 19.47 18.14 19.22
CA TYR A 146 19.56 18.66 20.57
C TYR A 146 21.01 19.00 20.95
N LEU A 147 21.96 18.12 20.66
CA LEU A 147 23.40 18.36 20.89
C LEU A 147 23.94 19.53 20.05
N ALA A 148 23.45 19.69 18.82
CA ALA A 148 23.79 20.84 17.99
C ALA A 148 23.24 22.15 18.57
N LEU A 149 22.00 22.16 19.05
CA LEU A 149 21.40 23.33 19.71
C LEU A 149 22.12 23.69 21.02
N ALA A 150 22.50 22.69 21.83
CA ALA A 150 23.27 22.87 23.05
C ALA A 150 24.66 23.46 22.78
N LYS A 151 25.31 23.08 21.67
CA LYS A 151 26.60 23.67 21.25
C LYS A 151 26.50 25.13 20.80
N ILE A 152 25.32 25.57 20.35
CA ILE A 152 25.09 26.94 19.86
C ILE A 152 24.58 27.85 21.01
N GLY A 153 24.43 27.32 22.23
CA GLY A 153 24.06 28.09 23.43
C GLY A 153 22.59 28.51 23.46
N LEU A 154 21.71 27.78 22.76
CA LEU A 154 20.26 28.05 22.78
C LEU A 154 19.53 27.43 23.99
N PHE A 155 20.25 26.76 24.88
CA PHE A 155 19.78 26.20 26.15
C PHE A 155 20.92 26.20 27.19
#